data_AF-A0A4Q2V5U6-F1
#
_entry.id   AF-A0A4Q2V5U6-F1
#
_cell.length_a   1.000
_cell.length_b   1.000
_cell.length_c   1.000
_cell.angle_alpha   90.00
_cell.angle_beta   90.00
_cell.angle_gamma   90.00
#
_symmetry.space_group_name_H-M   'P 1'
#
loop_
_entity.id
_entity.type
_entity.pdbx_description
1 polymer ?
#
loop_
_entity_poly.entity_id
_entity_poly.type
_entity_poly.pdbx_seq_one_letter_code
_entity_poly.pdbx_strand_id
1 'polypeptide(L)'
;MWTMPVVWLNFLLLSVFQQFLTAHGEPLMVTRSAEANGYVNAVYFTNWGVSGRNYEPKDLPVSSITHLLYAFVGARADGTVYSIDPEADIQKNLGGDRRSCR
;
A
#
# COMPACT_ATOMS: atom_id res chain seq x y z
N MET A 1 -55.23 29.83 -5.61
CA MET A 1 -54.04 30.63 -5.97
C MET A 1 -53.05 30.78 -4.80
N TRP A 2 -52.91 29.76 -3.92
CA TRP A 2 -52.08 29.83 -2.69
C TRP A 2 -51.11 28.63 -2.53
N THR A 3 -51.03 27.73 -3.50
CA THR A 3 -50.18 26.53 -3.41
C THR A 3 -48.76 26.75 -3.94
N MET A 4 -48.52 27.80 -4.72
CA MET A 4 -47.21 28.13 -5.27
C MET A 4 -46.13 28.40 -4.21
N PRO A 5 -46.34 29.22 -3.15
CA PRO A 5 -45.27 29.54 -2.19
C PRO A 5 -44.83 28.33 -1.35
N VAL A 6 -45.73 27.38 -1.08
CA VAL A 6 -45.42 26.16 -0.30
C VAL A 6 -44.53 25.19 -1.09
N VAL A 7 -44.69 25.15 -2.41
CA VAL A 7 -43.84 24.34 -3.30
C VAL A 7 -42.43 24.92 -3.35
N TRP A 8 -42.30 26.24 -3.48
CA TRP A 8 -40.99 26.90 -3.52
C TRP A 8 -40.20 26.75 -2.21
N LEU A 9 -40.88 26.79 -1.06
CA LEU A 9 -40.21 26.56 0.23
C LEU A 9 -39.66 25.13 0.34
N ASN A 10 -40.42 24.13 -0.11
CA ASN A 10 -39.95 22.73 -0.12
C ASN A 10 -38.76 22.53 -1.07
N PHE A 11 -38.78 23.17 -2.25
CA PHE A 11 -37.65 23.10 -3.18
C PHE A 11 -36.37 23.73 -2.61
N LEU A 12 -36.49 24.85 -1.88
CA LEU A 12 -35.35 25.47 -1.20
C LEU A 12 -34.84 24.63 -0.03
N LEU A 13 -35.73 23.98 0.71
CA LEU A 13 -35.34 23.11 1.82
C LEU A 13 -34.63 21.84 1.33
N LEU A 14 -35.14 21.25 0.23
CA LEU A 14 -34.55 20.07 -0.39
C LEU A 14 -33.19 20.37 -1.03
N SER A 15 -33.00 21.58 -1.59
CA SER A 15 -31.73 21.96 -2.20
C SER A 15 -30.63 22.18 -1.16
N VAL A 16 -30.94 22.81 -0.02
CA VAL A 16 -29.99 22.99 1.09
C VAL A 16 -29.62 21.63 1.71
N PHE A 17 -30.59 20.71 1.82
CA PHE A 17 -30.32 19.35 2.29
C PHE A 17 -29.41 18.56 1.33
N GLN A 18 -29.62 18.69 0.02
CA GLN A 18 -28.77 18.05 -0.99
C GLN A 18 -27.33 18.62 -0.97
N GLN A 19 -27.18 19.91 -0.68
CA GLN A 19 -25.86 20.55 -0.52
C GLN A 19 -25.13 20.03 0.73
N PHE A 20 -25.85 19.80 1.84
CA PHE A 20 -25.29 19.25 3.08
C PHE A 20 -24.75 17.81 2.90
N LEU A 21 -25.47 16.96 2.17
CA LEU A 21 -25.00 15.60 1.84
C LEU A 21 -23.73 15.60 0.97
N THR A 22 -23.56 16.63 0.14
CA THR A 22 -22.39 16.74 -0.75
C THR A 22 -21.17 17.33 -0.01
N ALA A 23 -21.38 18.15 1.02
CA ALA A 23 -20.30 18.81 1.76
C ALA A 23 -19.54 17.91 2.75
N HIS A 24 -20.07 16.73 3.09
CA HIS A 24 -19.43 15.80 4.04
C HIS A 24 -18.69 14.64 3.38
N GLY A 25 -18.68 14.58 2.05
CA GLY A 25 -17.82 13.66 1.30
C GLY A 25 -16.42 14.25 1.16
N GLU A 26 -15.68 14.40 2.25
CA GLU A 26 -14.24 14.70 2.18
C GLU A 26 -13.56 13.53 1.44
N PRO A 27 -13.01 13.75 0.23
CA PRO A 27 -12.14 12.75 -0.36
C PRO A 27 -10.92 12.67 0.56
N LEU A 28 -10.60 11.48 1.08
CA LEU A 28 -9.33 11.23 1.74
C LEU A 28 -8.23 11.63 0.76
N MET A 29 -7.74 12.86 0.91
CA MET A 29 -6.65 13.39 0.12
C MET A 29 -5.43 12.63 0.61
N VAL A 30 -5.11 11.53 -0.06
CA VAL A 30 -3.80 10.92 0.03
C VAL A 30 -2.86 11.99 -0.49
N THR A 31 -2.27 12.78 0.42
CA THR A 31 -1.23 13.73 0.12
C THR A 31 -0.06 12.92 -0.41
N ARG A 32 -0.07 12.60 -1.71
CA ARG A 32 1.15 12.19 -2.40
C ARG A 32 2.07 13.38 -2.26
N SER A 33 3.14 13.25 -1.48
CA SER A 33 4.19 14.26 -1.42
C SER A 33 4.52 14.69 -2.84
N ALA A 34 4.37 15.99 -3.12
CA ALA A 34 4.61 16.58 -4.44
C ALA A 34 6.07 16.40 -4.94
N GLU A 35 6.94 15.83 -4.11
CA GLU A 35 8.31 15.43 -4.45
C GLU A 35 8.41 14.11 -5.23
N ALA A 36 7.33 13.33 -5.36
CA ALA A 36 7.35 12.04 -6.08
C ALA A 36 7.17 12.19 -7.61
N ASN A 37 7.76 13.22 -8.22
CA ASN A 37 7.66 13.46 -9.68
C ASN A 37 8.72 12.67 -10.49
N GLY A 38 9.28 11.61 -9.91
CA GLY A 38 10.27 10.73 -10.52
C GLY A 38 9.68 9.38 -10.95
N TYR A 39 10.28 8.75 -11.96
CA TYR A 39 9.88 7.40 -12.37
C TYR A 39 10.20 6.37 -11.28
N VAL A 40 9.24 5.49 -11.02
CA VAL A 40 9.41 4.37 -10.07
C VAL A 40 9.87 3.14 -10.85
N ASN A 41 11.05 2.63 -10.52
CA ASN A 41 11.50 1.31 -10.93
C ASN A 41 11.38 0.34 -9.74
N ALA A 42 10.25 -0.36 -9.67
CA ALA A 42 9.96 -1.33 -8.63
C ALA A 42 10.23 -2.76 -9.13
N VAL A 43 10.98 -3.54 -8.35
CA VAL A 43 11.29 -4.93 -8.69
C VAL A 43 10.83 -5.88 -7.58
N TYR A 44 10.37 -7.07 -7.96
CA TYR A 44 10.00 -8.12 -7.03
C TYR A 44 11.19 -9.03 -6.74
N PHE A 45 11.55 -9.15 -5.47
CA PHE A 45 12.50 -10.15 -5.01
C PHE A 45 11.74 -11.33 -4.43
N THR A 46 11.92 -12.49 -5.06
CA THR A 46 11.18 -13.70 -4.72
C THR A 46 12.02 -14.58 -3.81
N ASN A 47 11.50 -14.96 -2.64
CA ASN A 47 12.25 -15.74 -1.67
C ASN A 47 12.69 -17.11 -2.21
N TRP A 48 11.89 -17.77 -3.05
CA TRP A 48 12.27 -19.00 -3.76
C TRP A 48 13.40 -18.82 -4.79
N GLY A 49 13.70 -17.59 -5.22
CA GLY A 49 14.82 -17.28 -6.12
C GLY A 49 16.18 -17.63 -5.52
N VAL A 50 16.29 -17.55 -4.19
CA VAL A 50 17.50 -17.88 -3.42
C VAL A 50 17.80 -19.38 -3.47
N SER A 51 16.75 -20.22 -3.53
CA SER A 51 16.87 -21.69 -3.52
C SER A 51 17.01 -22.28 -4.92
N GLY A 52 16.31 -21.73 -5.93
CA GLY A 52 16.28 -22.31 -7.29
C GLY A 52 17.21 -21.65 -8.31
N ARG A 53 17.58 -20.37 -8.13
CA ARG A 53 18.39 -19.60 -9.09
C ARG A 53 19.74 -19.16 -8.53
N ASN A 54 20.03 -19.50 -7.28
CA ASN A 54 21.20 -19.04 -6.54
C ASN A 54 21.40 -17.51 -6.65
N TYR A 55 20.28 -16.78 -6.67
CA TYR A 55 20.26 -15.33 -6.80
C TYR A 55 20.04 -14.75 -5.40
N GLU A 56 21.08 -14.16 -4.84
CA GLU A 56 21.07 -13.64 -3.47
C GLU A 56 20.71 -12.15 -3.46
N PRO A 57 20.22 -11.60 -2.33
CA PRO A 57 19.92 -10.18 -2.23
C PRO A 57 21.09 -9.26 -2.60
N LYS A 58 22.33 -9.73 -2.44
CA LYS A 58 23.56 -9.01 -2.80
C LYS A 58 23.76 -8.84 -4.31
N ASP A 59 23.11 -9.68 -5.12
CA ASP A 59 23.24 -9.69 -6.57
C ASP A 59 22.23 -8.72 -7.24
N LEU A 60 21.45 -8.00 -6.44
CA LEU A 60 20.49 -7.01 -6.91
C LEU A 60 21.22 -5.76 -7.45
N PRO A 61 20.85 -5.26 -8.65
CA PRO A 61 21.38 -4.02 -9.18
C PRO A 61 20.74 -2.80 -8.48
N VAL A 62 21.09 -2.58 -7.22
CA VAL A 62 20.49 -1.56 -6.34
C VAL A 62 20.61 -0.13 -6.89
N SER A 63 21.57 0.13 -7.77
CA SER A 63 21.77 1.45 -8.39
C SER A 63 20.69 1.83 -9.41
N SER A 64 19.97 0.85 -9.97
CA SER A 64 18.92 1.11 -10.97
C SER A 64 17.51 0.91 -10.41
N ILE A 65 17.38 0.44 -9.17
CA ILE A 65 16.11 0.12 -8.52
C ILE A 65 15.73 1.25 -7.58
N THR A 66 14.47 1.70 -7.63
CA THR A 66 13.96 2.67 -6.64
C THR A 66 13.18 1.99 -5.53
N HIS A 67 12.50 0.87 -5.81
CA HIS A 67 11.72 0.12 -4.82
C HIS A 67 11.96 -1.38 -4.94
N LEU A 68 12.19 -2.03 -3.81
CA LEU A 68 12.31 -3.48 -3.71
C LEU A 68 11.07 -4.05 -3.02
N LEU A 69 10.35 -4.93 -3.71
CA LEU A 69 9.15 -5.58 -3.20
C LEU A 69 9.49 -7.02 -2.86
N TYR A 70 9.57 -7.33 -1.56
CA TYR A 70 9.81 -8.69 -1.10
C TYR A 70 8.55 -9.54 -1.26
N ALA A 71 8.65 -10.67 -1.97
CA ALA A 71 7.51 -11.51 -2.31
C ALA A 71 7.81 -13.02 -2.18
N PHE A 72 6.85 -13.86 -1.82
CA PHE A 72 5.53 -13.53 -1.26
C PHE A 72 5.52 -13.77 0.25
N VAL A 73 4.76 -12.96 0.97
CA VAL A 73 4.38 -13.24 2.36
C VAL A 73 2.99 -13.87 2.36
N GLY A 74 2.77 -14.79 3.29
CA GLY A 74 1.49 -15.47 3.48
C GLY A 74 0.57 -14.64 4.35
N ALA A 75 -0.73 -14.71 4.08
CA ALA A 75 -1.76 -14.11 4.92
C ALA A 75 -2.72 -15.21 5.40
N ARG A 76 -3.01 -15.22 6.70
CA ARG A 76 -4.04 -16.08 7.30
C ARG A 76 -5.42 -15.43 7.19
N ALA A 77 -6.47 -16.22 7.38
CA ALA A 77 -7.86 -15.74 7.31
C ALA A 77 -8.20 -14.69 8.39
N ASP A 78 -7.44 -14.66 9.48
CA ASP A 78 -7.53 -13.65 10.55
C ASP A 78 -6.76 -12.35 10.22
N GLY A 79 -6.09 -12.28 9.07
CA GLY A 79 -5.26 -11.15 8.65
C GLY A 79 -3.82 -11.19 9.16
N THR A 80 -3.43 -12.23 9.92
CA THR A 80 -2.04 -12.37 10.39
C THR A 80 -1.11 -12.69 9.21
N VAL A 81 -0.07 -11.88 9.03
CA VAL A 81 0.98 -12.09 8.01
C VAL A 81 2.04 -13.07 8.56
N TYR A 82 2.47 -14.02 7.73
CA TYR A 82 3.50 -14.98 8.07
C TYR A 82 4.46 -15.22 6.90
N SER A 83 5.68 -15.63 7.19
CA SER A 83 6.64 -16.07 6.18
C SER A 83 6.21 -17.43 5.62
N ILE A 84 6.08 -17.53 4.29
CA ILE A 84 5.73 -18.79 3.61
C ILE A 84 6.92 -19.76 3.63
N ASP A 85 8.15 -19.23 3.62
CA ASP A 85 9.39 -20.03 3.66
C ASP A 85 10.39 -19.42 4.67
N PRO A 86 10.24 -19.73 5.98
CA PRO A 86 11.10 -19.16 7.01
C PRO A 86 12.59 -19.53 6.87
N GLU A 87 12.88 -20.64 6.20
CA GLU A 87 14.24 -21.11 5.96
C GLU A 87 14.97 -20.16 4.99
N ALA A 88 14.31 -19.81 3.88
CA ALA A 88 14.83 -18.86 2.90
C ALA A 88 14.83 -17.41 3.44
N ASP A 89 13.85 -17.06 4.28
CA ASP A 89 13.62 -15.68 4.70
C ASP A 89 14.50 -15.26 5.90
N ILE A 90 14.73 -16.14 6.87
CA ILE A 90 15.33 -15.77 8.17
C ILE A 90 16.53 -16.64 8.52
N GLN A 91 16.53 -17.93 8.16
CA GLN A 91 17.53 -18.88 8.66
C GLN A 91 18.78 -19.00 7.79
N LYS A 92 18.67 -18.70 6.48
CA LYS A 92 19.82 -18.73 5.58
C LYS A 92 20.84 -17.66 5.97
N ASN A 93 21.94 -18.10 6.57
CA ASN A 93 23.01 -17.22 6.99
C ASN A 93 23.83 -16.75 5.77
N LEU A 94 23.54 -15.55 5.26
CA LEU A 94 24.20 -14.95 4.09
C LEU A 94 25.60 -14.39 4.41
N GLY A 95 26.27 -14.89 5.46
CA GLY A 95 27.64 -14.52 5.82
C GLY A 95 27.80 -13.16 6.51
N GLY A 96 26.70 -12.51 6.91
CA GLY A 96 26.71 -11.19 7.57
C GLY A 96 26.28 -11.18 9.05
N ASP A 97 25.68 -12.27 9.55
CA ASP A 97 25.16 -12.31 10.92
C ASP A 97 26.26 -12.73 11.91
N ARG A 98 26.93 -11.74 12.49
CA ARG A 98 27.69 -11.92 13.74
C ARG A 98 26.68 -12.11 14.88
N ARG A 99 26.21 -13.34 15.09
CA ARG A 99 25.51 -13.74 16.33
C ARG A 99 26.47 -13.78 17.53
N SER A 100 27.00 -12.62 17.88
CA SER A 100 27.70 -12.37 19.13
C SER A 100 27.21 -11.05 19.71
N CYS A 101 25.92 -10.98 20.05
CA CYS A 101 25.52 -10.21 21.21
C CYS A 101 25.70 -11.13 22.41
N ARG A 102 26.75 -10.86 23.17
CA ARG A 102 27.04 -11.43 24.49
C ARG A 102 26.16 -10.75 25.54
#